data_AF-A0A944XTW9-F1
#
_entry.id   AF-A0A944XTW9-F1
#
_cell.length_a   1.000
_cell.length_b   1.000
_cell.length_c   1.000
_cell.angle_alpha   90.00
_cell.angle_beta   90.00
_cell.angle_gamma   90.00
#
_symmetry.space_group_name_H-M   'P 1'
#
loop_
_entity.id
_entity.type
_entity.pdbx_description
1 polymer ?
#
loop_
_entity_poly.entity_id
_entity_poly.type
_entity_poly.pdbx_seq_one_letter_code
_entity_poly.pdbx_strand_id
1 'polypeptide(L)'
;MPYFLIIDEINRGNLSKIFGELMMLIEADKRGEKNKIKLAYSSKDQFYIPDNLHIIGTMNTADRSLTIVDYTLRRRFAFIKMKPKFNEQFEAFLLKKGISKDIISSIIDKMTTLNNFINADESLGDGFEIGHSYFCSYKSGEHNKWLSNVFKYEIIPLIEEYWFDDQQLIDEYTSIIES
;
A
#
# COMPACT_ATOMS: atom_id res chain seq x y z
N MET A 1 14.37 -21.76 -13.98
CA MET A 1 13.03 -21.21 -13.70
C MET A 1 13.15 -20.13 -12.63
N PRO A 2 12.44 -19.00 -12.75
CA PRO A 2 12.42 -17.97 -11.71
C PRO A 2 11.62 -18.43 -10.48
N TYR A 3 12.05 -18.00 -9.30
CA TYR A 3 11.37 -18.18 -8.02
C TYR A 3 11.05 -16.81 -7.42
N PHE A 4 9.96 -16.73 -6.65
CA PHE A 4 9.52 -15.48 -6.04
C PHE A 4 9.29 -15.66 -4.55
N LEU A 5 9.86 -14.77 -3.76
CA LEU A 5 9.57 -14.59 -2.33
C LEU A 5 8.79 -13.29 -2.17
N ILE A 6 7.52 -13.41 -1.78
CA ILE A 6 6.65 -12.26 -1.53
C ILE A 6 6.63 -12.03 -0.01
N ILE A 7 7.02 -10.82 0.41
CA ILE A 7 7.01 -10.40 1.81
C ILE A 7 5.98 -9.29 1.93
N ASP A 8 4.83 -9.63 2.50
CA ASP A 8 3.78 -8.65 2.75
C ASP A 8 4.16 -7.77 3.95
N GLU A 9 3.87 -6.47 3.88
CA GLU A 9 4.10 -5.52 4.97
C GLU A 9 5.56 -5.54 5.49
N ILE A 10 6.51 -5.46 4.55
CA ILE A 10 7.94 -5.64 4.81
C ILE A 10 8.48 -4.64 5.85
N ASN A 11 7.89 -3.46 5.97
CA ASN A 11 8.27 -2.44 6.96
C ASN A 11 7.79 -2.72 8.39
N ARG A 12 6.93 -3.72 8.62
CA ARG A 12 6.47 -4.10 9.97
C ARG A 12 7.51 -4.85 10.80
N GLY A 13 8.56 -5.36 10.15
CA GLY A 13 9.66 -6.06 10.82
C GLY A 13 10.92 -5.21 10.94
N ASN A 14 11.78 -5.53 11.91
CA ASN A 14 13.14 -5.01 11.91
C ASN A 14 13.94 -5.71 10.81
N LEU A 15 13.93 -5.14 9.62
CA LEU A 15 14.51 -5.74 8.42
C LEU A 15 16.00 -6.02 8.55
N SER A 16 16.76 -5.17 9.25
CA SER A 16 18.19 -5.39 9.51
C SER A 16 18.42 -6.65 10.35
N LYS A 17 17.58 -6.90 11.36
CA LYS A 17 17.64 -8.13 12.18
C LYS A 17 17.16 -9.36 11.42
N ILE A 18 16.12 -9.22 10.60
CA ILE A 18 15.53 -10.33 9.83
C ILE A 18 16.49 -10.79 8.74
N PHE A 19 17.02 -9.86 7.94
CA PHE A 19 17.93 -10.21 6.86
C PHE A 19 19.33 -10.50 7.36
N GLY A 20 19.82 -9.79 8.39
CA GLY A 20 21.12 -10.06 9.01
C GLY A 20 22.23 -10.25 7.97
N GLU A 21 22.79 -11.45 7.91
CA GLU A 21 23.87 -11.86 7.00
C GLU A 21 23.44 -11.91 5.53
N LEU A 22 22.14 -12.11 5.25
CA LEU A 22 21.56 -12.14 3.90
C LEU A 22 21.47 -10.76 3.27
N MET A 23 21.60 -9.70 4.07
CA MET A 23 21.44 -8.33 3.62
C MET A 23 22.37 -7.98 2.45
N MET A 24 23.60 -8.49 2.48
CA MET A 24 24.55 -8.36 1.37
C MET A 24 24.12 -9.17 0.14
N LEU A 25 23.65 -10.40 0.32
CA LEU A 25 23.34 -11.34 -0.76
C LEU A 25 22.10 -10.96 -1.57
N ILE A 26 21.27 -10.04 -1.08
CA ILE A 26 20.09 -9.55 -1.82
C ILE A 26 20.52 -8.69 -3.01
N GLU A 27 21.69 -8.04 -2.94
CA GLU A 27 22.25 -7.24 -4.04
C GLU A 27 22.48 -8.13 -5.28
N ALA A 28 22.06 -7.65 -6.46
CA ALA A 28 22.03 -8.48 -7.67
C ALA A 28 23.41 -9.01 -8.10
N ASP A 29 24.49 -8.26 -7.84
CA ASP A 29 25.87 -8.68 -8.16
C ASP A 29 26.50 -9.58 -7.07
N LYS A 30 25.84 -9.72 -5.91
CA LYS A 30 26.28 -10.51 -4.75
C LYS A 30 25.56 -11.85 -4.62
N ARG A 31 24.90 -12.30 -5.68
CA ARG A 31 24.21 -13.59 -5.75
C ARG A 31 25.04 -14.69 -6.41
N GLY A 32 24.55 -15.92 -6.29
CA GLY A 32 25.16 -17.11 -6.86
C GLY A 32 26.28 -17.70 -6.01
N GLU A 33 26.74 -18.88 -6.44
CA GLU A 33 27.68 -19.73 -5.71
C GLU A 33 29.03 -19.04 -5.41
N LYS A 34 29.46 -18.10 -6.25
CA LYS A 34 30.70 -17.31 -6.05
C LYS A 34 30.66 -16.40 -4.81
N ASN A 35 29.47 -16.07 -4.31
CA ASN A 35 29.26 -15.15 -3.19
C ASN A 35 28.83 -15.89 -1.91
N LYS A 36 29.14 -17.18 -1.80
CA LYS A 36 28.83 -18.01 -0.63
C LYS A 36 29.41 -17.44 0.67
N ILE A 37 28.57 -17.32 1.68
CA ILE A 37 28.97 -16.93 3.05
C ILE A 37 28.74 -18.07 4.04
N LYS A 38 29.46 -18.07 5.16
CA LYS A 38 29.12 -18.91 6.30
C LYS A 38 28.09 -18.20 7.16
N LEU A 39 27.05 -18.91 7.57
CA LEU A 39 26.04 -18.37 8.48
C LEU A 39 26.49 -18.55 9.93
N ALA A 40 26.13 -17.61 10.81
CA ALA A 40 26.55 -17.64 12.22
C ALA A 40 26.18 -18.95 12.95
N TYR A 41 25.05 -19.57 12.58
CA TYR A 41 24.56 -20.80 13.19
C TYR A 41 24.94 -22.08 12.42
N SER A 42 25.58 -21.97 11.26
CA SER A 42 26.06 -23.12 10.48
C SER A 42 27.56 -23.06 10.28
N SER A 43 28.28 -23.93 11.00
CA SER A 43 29.74 -24.02 10.91
C SER A 43 30.24 -24.83 9.71
N LYS A 44 29.37 -25.62 9.08
CA LYS A 44 29.73 -26.57 8.01
C LYS A 44 29.25 -26.16 6.63
N ASP A 45 28.06 -25.56 6.53
CA ASP A 45 27.45 -25.27 5.23
C ASP A 45 27.56 -23.78 4.89
N GLN A 46 27.92 -23.51 3.64
CA GLN A 46 27.89 -22.16 3.08
C GLN A 46 26.54 -21.90 2.41
N PHE A 47 26.05 -20.67 2.54
CA PHE A 47 24.79 -20.22 1.98
C PHE A 47 25.01 -19.14 0.93
N TYR A 48 24.17 -19.13 -0.11
CA TYR A 48 24.08 -18.05 -1.08
C TYR A 48 22.64 -17.89 -1.56
N ILE A 49 22.28 -16.69 -2.03
CA ILE A 49 21.00 -16.45 -2.70
C ILE A 49 21.20 -16.74 -4.20
N PRO A 50 20.38 -17.62 -4.82
CA PRO A 50 20.51 -17.91 -6.23
C PRO A 50 19.99 -16.77 -7.11
N ASP A 51 20.55 -16.62 -8.32
CA ASP A 51 20.23 -15.49 -9.22
C ASP A 51 18.77 -15.49 -9.68
N ASN A 52 18.13 -16.65 -9.70
CA ASN A 52 16.74 -16.83 -10.12
C ASN A 52 15.72 -16.56 -9.01
N LEU A 53 16.11 -16.11 -7.81
CA LEU A 53 15.18 -15.72 -6.74
C LEU A 53 14.85 -14.23 -6.81
N HIS A 54 13.59 -13.86 -6.94
CA HIS A 54 13.11 -12.48 -6.88
C HIS A 54 12.43 -12.22 -5.54
N ILE A 55 12.72 -11.09 -4.90
CA ILE A 55 12.10 -10.68 -3.64
C ILE A 55 11.18 -9.49 -3.93
N ILE A 56 9.90 -9.63 -3.61
CA ILE A 56 8.89 -8.58 -3.78
C ILE A 56 8.35 -8.24 -2.39
N GLY A 57 8.61 -7.02 -1.94
CA GLY A 57 8.05 -6.50 -0.69
C GLY A 57 6.85 -5.60 -0.97
N THR A 58 5.76 -5.77 -0.24
CA THR A 58 4.71 -4.75 -0.14
C THR A 58 4.95 -3.89 1.10
N MET A 59 4.49 -2.65 1.08
CA MET A 59 4.75 -1.69 2.14
C MET A 59 3.56 -0.74 2.24
N ASN A 60 2.98 -0.62 3.43
CA ASN A 60 2.05 0.46 3.72
C ASN A 60 2.84 1.74 4.01
N THR A 61 2.57 2.80 3.24
CA THR A 61 3.25 4.09 3.35
C THR A 61 2.62 5.05 4.36
N ALA A 62 1.37 4.81 4.76
CA ALA A 62 0.66 5.64 5.74
C ALA A 62 1.09 5.35 7.19
N ASP A 63 1.63 4.14 7.44
CA ASP A 63 1.98 3.73 8.79
C ASP A 63 3.31 4.36 9.27
N ARG A 64 3.16 5.45 10.02
CA ARG A 64 4.27 6.21 10.64
C ARG A 64 4.93 5.50 11.81
N SER A 65 4.31 4.46 12.36
CA SER A 65 4.85 3.70 13.50
C SER A 65 5.98 2.74 13.10
N LEU A 66 6.13 2.50 11.80
CA LEU A 66 7.04 1.52 11.26
C LEU A 66 8.45 2.08 11.10
N THR A 67 9.44 1.18 11.27
CA THR A 67 10.85 1.56 11.15
C THR A 67 11.07 2.16 9.78
N ILE A 68 11.53 3.43 9.74
CA ILE A 68 11.95 4.08 8.50
C ILE A 68 12.87 3.10 7.77
N VAL A 69 12.50 2.74 6.54
CA VAL A 69 13.30 1.83 5.73
C VAL A 69 14.69 2.45 5.59
N ASP A 70 15.64 1.88 6.31
CA ASP A 70 17.00 2.40 6.41
C ASP A 70 17.59 2.55 5.00
N TYR A 71 18.44 3.56 4.82
CA TYR A 71 19.16 3.84 3.58
C TYR A 71 19.83 2.59 3.01
N THR A 72 20.34 1.74 3.90
CA THR A 72 20.91 0.43 3.61
C THR A 72 19.93 -0.48 2.85
N LEU A 73 18.65 -0.55 3.23
CA LEU A 73 17.64 -1.32 2.49
C LEU A 73 17.25 -0.63 1.19
N ARG A 74 17.15 0.70 1.20
CA ARG A 74 16.70 1.46 0.02
C ARG A 74 17.55 1.21 -1.21
N ARG A 75 18.86 1.10 -1.07
CA ARG A 75 19.78 0.83 -2.20
C ARG A 75 19.69 -0.59 -2.78
N ARG A 76 18.98 -1.51 -2.12
CA ARG A 76 18.90 -2.94 -2.49
C ARG A 76 17.57 -3.34 -3.12
N PHE A 77 16.57 -2.48 -3.01
CA PHE A 77 15.25 -2.66 -3.58
C PHE A 77 14.96 -1.55 -4.59
N ALA A 78 14.28 -1.91 -5.68
CA ALA A 78 13.60 -0.92 -6.49
C ALA A 78 12.28 -0.54 -5.79
N PHE A 79 12.05 0.76 -5.57
CA PHE A 79 10.81 1.25 -4.96
C PHE A 79 9.84 1.67 -6.05
N ILE A 80 8.72 0.96 -6.14
CA ILE A 80 7.64 1.27 -7.07
C ILE A 80 6.48 1.81 -6.26
N LYS A 81 6.19 3.11 -6.41
CA LYS A 81 5.06 3.73 -5.72
C LYS A 81 3.75 3.39 -6.42
N MET A 82 2.82 2.82 -5.67
CA MET A 82 1.48 2.49 -6.14
C MET A 82 0.49 3.55 -5.63
N LYS A 83 0.01 4.41 -6.53
CA LYS A 83 -1.06 5.38 -6.19
C LYS A 83 -2.44 4.74 -6.33
N PRO A 84 -3.46 5.20 -5.56
CA PRO A 84 -4.85 4.90 -5.84
C PRO A 84 -5.20 5.21 -7.30
N LYS A 85 -6.03 4.35 -7.91
CA LYS A 85 -6.42 4.41 -9.32
C LYS A 85 -7.93 4.57 -9.42
N PHE A 86 -8.40 5.80 -9.34
CA PHE A 86 -9.76 6.20 -9.72
C PHE A 86 -9.74 6.61 -11.20
N ASN A 87 -9.56 5.64 -12.10
CA ASN A 87 -9.39 5.87 -13.54
C ASN A 87 -10.32 4.98 -14.38
N GLU A 88 -10.15 4.99 -15.71
CA GLU A 88 -10.94 4.18 -16.64
C GLU A 88 -10.94 2.67 -16.33
N GLN A 89 -9.85 2.12 -15.77
CA GLN A 89 -9.79 0.71 -15.41
C GLN A 89 -10.66 0.40 -14.19
N PHE A 90 -10.70 1.31 -13.22
CA PHE A 90 -11.60 1.25 -12.07
C PHE A 90 -13.07 1.42 -12.49
N GLU A 91 -13.35 2.37 -13.39
CA GLU A 91 -14.68 2.52 -13.99
C GLU A 91 -15.12 1.24 -14.69
N ALA A 92 -14.28 0.68 -15.57
CA ALA A 92 -14.57 -0.57 -16.27
C ALA A 92 -14.80 -1.75 -15.32
N PHE A 93 -14.04 -1.82 -14.22
CA PHE A 93 -14.23 -2.83 -13.19
C PHE A 93 -15.61 -2.75 -12.53
N LEU A 94 -16.05 -1.56 -12.12
CA LEU A 94 -17.35 -1.37 -11.48
C LEU A 94 -18.53 -1.51 -12.46
N LEU A 95 -18.36 -1.07 -13.72
CA LEU A 95 -19.33 -1.31 -14.79
C LEU A 95 -19.58 -2.80 -15.00
N LYS A 96 -18.51 -3.62 -14.99
CA LYS A 96 -18.62 -5.09 -15.09
C LYS A 96 -19.38 -5.71 -13.90
N LYS A 97 -19.46 -5.01 -12.76
CA LYS A 97 -20.25 -5.40 -11.59
C LYS A 97 -21.70 -4.91 -11.65
N GLY A 98 -22.10 -4.22 -12.72
CA GLY A 98 -23.46 -3.73 -12.91
C GLY A 98 -23.75 -2.39 -12.22
N ILE A 99 -22.73 -1.71 -11.69
CA ILE A 99 -22.90 -0.39 -11.08
C ILE A 99 -23.12 0.66 -12.18
N SER A 100 -24.06 1.60 -11.98
CA SER A 100 -24.35 2.64 -12.95
C SER A 100 -23.21 3.66 -13.06
N LYS A 101 -23.08 4.28 -14.23
CA LYS A 101 -22.08 5.32 -14.48
C LYS A 101 -22.20 6.50 -13.52
N ASP A 102 -23.42 6.90 -13.16
CA ASP A 102 -23.63 8.04 -12.25
C ASP A 102 -23.05 7.77 -10.85
N ILE A 103 -23.25 6.55 -10.34
CA ILE A 103 -22.67 6.13 -9.05
C ILE A 103 -21.15 6.09 -9.14
N ILE A 104 -20.61 5.54 -10.24
CA ILE A 104 -19.16 5.44 -10.42
C ILE A 104 -18.51 6.83 -10.54
N SER A 105 -19.12 7.74 -11.30
CA SER A 105 -18.65 9.13 -11.41
C SER A 105 -18.63 9.79 -10.04
N SER A 106 -19.73 9.66 -9.28
CA SER A 106 -19.82 10.21 -7.93
C SER A 106 -18.71 9.68 -7.00
N ILE A 107 -18.40 8.37 -7.05
CA ILE A 107 -17.27 7.78 -6.31
C ILE A 107 -15.94 8.41 -6.75
N ILE A 108 -15.67 8.48 -8.06
CA ILE A 108 -14.42 9.02 -8.59
C ILE A 108 -14.26 10.48 -8.17
N ASP A 109 -15.29 11.31 -8.38
CA ASP A 109 -15.26 12.74 -8.08
C ASP A 109 -15.01 13.00 -6.59
N LYS A 110 -15.75 12.32 -5.71
CA LYS A 110 -15.58 12.42 -4.25
C LYS A 110 -14.19 11.98 -3.80
N MET A 111 -13.75 10.80 -4.24
CA MET A 111 -12.47 10.25 -3.80
C MET A 111 -11.27 11.00 -4.38
N THR A 112 -11.36 11.48 -5.61
CA THR A 112 -10.33 12.35 -6.20
C THR A 112 -10.25 13.67 -5.45
N THR A 113 -11.39 14.27 -5.10
CA THR A 113 -11.45 15.51 -4.32
C THR A 113 -10.82 15.32 -2.94
N LEU A 114 -11.24 14.28 -2.21
CA LEU A 114 -10.68 13.96 -0.89
C LEU A 114 -9.18 13.68 -0.94
N ASN A 115 -8.71 12.91 -1.93
CA ASN A 115 -7.27 12.64 -2.08
C ASN A 115 -6.44 13.87 -2.45
N ASN A 116 -7.02 14.84 -3.17
CA ASN A 116 -6.35 16.11 -3.43
C ASN A 116 -6.15 16.90 -2.13
N PHE A 117 -7.14 16.91 -1.23
CA PHE A 117 -7.02 17.53 0.09
C PHE A 117 -5.98 16.84 0.97
N ILE A 118 -6.04 15.50 1.06
CA ILE A 118 -5.04 14.71 1.82
C ILE A 118 -3.61 15.00 1.33
N ASN A 119 -3.42 15.10 0.01
CA ASN A 119 -2.11 15.37 -0.56
C ASN A 119 -1.65 16.82 -0.35
N ALA A 120 -2.58 17.78 -0.27
CA ALA A 120 -2.28 19.18 0.02
C ALA A 120 -2.00 19.45 1.51
N ASP A 121 -2.41 18.55 2.40
CA ASP A 121 -2.21 18.65 3.84
C ASP A 121 -0.75 18.38 4.23
N GLU A 122 -0.11 19.35 4.90
CA GLU A 122 1.29 19.26 5.34
C GLU A 122 1.53 18.11 6.34
N SER A 123 0.49 17.72 7.09
CA SER A 123 0.55 16.70 8.12
C SER A 123 0.28 15.29 7.60
N LEU A 124 -0.14 15.10 6.35
CA LEU A 124 -0.46 13.78 5.75
C LEU A 124 0.42 13.48 4.53
N GLY A 125 0.15 14.17 3.42
CA GLY A 125 0.79 13.98 2.12
C GLY A 125 0.32 12.72 1.36
N ASP A 126 0.95 12.48 0.21
CA ASP A 126 0.49 11.46 -0.76
C ASP A 126 0.53 9.99 -0.27
N GLY A 127 1.20 9.70 0.84
CA GLY A 127 1.25 8.38 1.46
C GLY A 127 -0.07 7.97 2.13
N PHE A 128 -0.94 8.94 2.40
CA PHE A 128 -2.24 8.80 3.06
C PHE A 128 -3.41 8.82 2.07
N GLU A 129 -3.16 8.95 0.75
CA GLU A 129 -4.23 8.90 -0.25
C GLU A 129 -5.04 7.59 -0.08
N ILE A 130 -6.37 7.71 0.01
CA ILE A 130 -7.28 6.61 0.23
C ILE A 130 -7.41 5.77 -1.04
N GLY A 131 -7.21 4.46 -0.88
CA GLY A 131 -7.22 3.47 -1.95
C GLY A 131 -8.59 3.23 -2.59
N HIS A 132 -8.60 2.70 -3.81
CA HIS A 132 -9.81 2.27 -4.51
C HIS A 132 -10.31 0.89 -4.05
N SER A 133 -9.58 0.19 -3.18
CA SER A 133 -9.89 -1.14 -2.68
C SER A 133 -11.20 -1.20 -1.88
N TYR A 134 -11.56 -0.13 -1.17
CA TYR A 134 -12.83 0.03 -0.46
C TYR A 134 -14.03 -0.27 -1.36
N PHE A 135 -13.93 0.12 -2.63
CA PHE A 135 -15.01 -0.04 -3.61
C PHE A 135 -14.92 -1.35 -4.41
N CYS A 136 -13.83 -2.10 -4.28
CA CYS A 136 -13.60 -3.34 -5.03
C CYS A 136 -14.30 -4.56 -4.41
N SER A 137 -14.84 -4.42 -3.20
CA SER A 137 -15.49 -5.50 -2.44
C SER A 137 -16.93 -5.81 -2.89
N TYR A 138 -17.52 -4.97 -3.76
CA TYR A 138 -18.90 -5.14 -4.21
C TYR A 138 -19.09 -6.46 -4.99
N LYS A 139 -20.05 -7.25 -4.53
CA LYS A 139 -20.42 -8.54 -5.14
C LYS A 139 -21.79 -8.46 -5.82
N SER A 140 -22.82 -8.07 -5.07
CA SER A 140 -24.21 -8.00 -5.52
C SER A 140 -25.06 -7.33 -4.44
N GLY A 141 -26.17 -6.70 -4.82
CA GLY A 141 -27.16 -6.14 -3.90
C GLY A 141 -27.57 -4.72 -4.27
N GLU A 142 -28.03 -3.99 -3.27
CA GLU A 142 -28.46 -2.60 -3.44
C GLU A 142 -27.24 -1.66 -3.45
N HIS A 143 -26.98 -1.04 -4.61
CA HIS A 143 -25.79 -0.20 -4.82
C HIS A 143 -25.72 0.97 -3.84
N ASN A 144 -26.84 1.67 -3.62
CA ASN A 144 -26.87 2.84 -2.73
C ASN A 144 -26.58 2.46 -1.28
N LYS A 145 -27.13 1.33 -0.81
CA LYS A 145 -26.88 0.83 0.54
C LYS A 145 -25.43 0.39 0.72
N TRP A 146 -24.87 -0.31 -0.26
CA TRP A 146 -23.45 -0.68 -0.23
C TRP A 146 -22.56 0.56 -0.18
N LEU A 147 -22.80 1.53 -1.06
CA LEU A 147 -22.01 2.75 -1.13
C LEU A 147 -22.11 3.57 0.16
N SER A 148 -23.32 3.73 0.68
CA SER A 148 -23.56 4.39 1.97
C SER A 148 -22.82 3.69 3.11
N ASN A 149 -22.77 2.35 3.11
CA ASN A 149 -22.00 1.61 4.12
C ASN A 149 -20.49 1.82 3.98
N VAL A 150 -19.95 1.79 2.76
CA VAL A 150 -18.51 2.06 2.53
C VAL A 150 -18.15 3.45 3.05
N PHE A 151 -18.94 4.47 2.71
CA PHE A 151 -18.66 5.82 3.19
C PHE A 151 -18.81 5.94 4.71
N LYS A 152 -19.90 5.43 5.28
CA LYS A 152 -20.21 5.58 6.71
C LYS A 152 -19.26 4.81 7.62
N TYR A 153 -18.88 3.60 7.25
CA TYR A 153 -18.19 2.68 8.15
C TYR A 153 -16.72 2.49 7.81
N GLU A 154 -16.25 2.97 6.66
CA GLU A 154 -14.86 2.81 6.24
C GLU A 154 -14.21 4.17 5.92
N ILE A 155 -14.83 5.01 5.08
CA ILE A 155 -14.21 6.28 4.67
C ILE A 155 -14.29 7.37 5.75
N ILE A 156 -15.48 7.62 6.33
CA ILE A 156 -15.65 8.66 7.35
C ILE A 156 -14.78 8.38 8.60
N PRO A 157 -14.72 7.15 9.14
CA PRO A 157 -13.81 6.86 10.24
C PRO A 157 -12.32 7.12 9.93
N LEU A 158 -11.89 6.95 8.67
CA LEU A 158 -10.52 7.32 8.27
C LEU A 158 -10.31 8.82 8.23
N ILE A 159 -11.31 9.59 7.79
CA ILE A 159 -11.28 11.06 7.86
C ILE A 159 -11.13 11.49 9.33
N GLU A 160 -11.95 10.92 10.22
CA GLU A 160 -11.86 11.19 11.67
C GLU A 160 -10.49 10.82 12.25
N GLU A 161 -9.84 9.75 11.76
CA GLU A 161 -8.49 9.37 12.20
C GLU A 161 -7.41 10.33 11.67
N TYR A 162 -7.54 10.78 10.42
CA TYR A 162 -6.56 11.66 9.77
C TYR A 162 -6.53 13.06 10.37
N TRP A 163 -7.71 13.60 10.72
CA TRP A 163 -7.87 14.96 11.27
C TRP A 163 -8.43 14.92 12.70
N PHE A 164 -7.96 13.97 13.52
CA PHE A 164 -8.51 13.69 14.86
C PHE A 164 -8.55 14.89 15.82
N ASP A 165 -7.76 15.93 15.57
CA ASP A 165 -7.69 17.16 16.34
C ASP A 165 -8.28 18.39 15.63
N ASP A 166 -8.80 18.24 14.40
CA ASP A 166 -9.43 19.31 13.61
C ASP A 166 -10.86 18.96 13.20
N GLN A 167 -11.81 19.28 14.10
CA GLN A 167 -13.24 19.04 13.87
C GLN A 167 -13.77 19.81 12.65
N GLN A 168 -13.22 20.98 12.32
CA GLN A 168 -13.69 21.78 11.20
C GLN A 168 -13.38 21.07 9.88
N LEU A 169 -12.18 20.51 9.74
CA LEU A 169 -11.80 19.72 8.58
C LEU A 169 -12.59 18.41 8.48
N ILE A 170 -12.84 17.75 9.62
CA ILE A 170 -13.70 16.55 9.65
C ILE A 170 -15.09 16.86 9.09
N ASP A 171 -15.73 17.93 9.57
CA ASP A 171 -17.07 18.33 9.13
C ASP A 171 -17.09 18.70 7.64
N GLU A 172 -16.09 19.46 7.19
CA GLU A 172 -15.94 19.86 5.78
C GLU A 172 -15.81 18.65 4.87
N TYR A 173 -14.87 17.75 5.14
CA TYR A 173 -14.61 16.60 4.28
C TYR A 173 -15.68 15.52 4.35
N THR A 174 -16.33 15.36 5.51
CA THR A 174 -17.51 14.48 5.62
C THR A 174 -18.66 15.00 4.77
N SER A 175 -18.88 16.32 4.72
CA SER A 175 -19.95 16.90 3.89
C SER A 175 -19.77 16.63 2.39
N ILE A 176 -18.53 16.59 1.89
CA ILE A 176 -18.20 16.21 0.51
C ILE A 176 -18.65 14.77 0.22
N ILE A 177 -18.42 13.87 1.18
CA ILE A 177 -18.78 12.46 1.05
C ILE A 177 -20.30 12.25 1.11
N GLU A 178 -21.00 13.04 1.91
CA GLU A 178 -22.45 12.92 2.09
C GLU A 178 -23.29 13.63 1.01
N SER A 179 -22.72 14.60 0.28
CA SER A 179 -23.38 15.35 -0.81
C SER A 179 -23.74 14.50 -2.04
#